data_AF-A0A3N5GLQ2-F1
#
_entry.id   AF-A0A3N5GLQ2-F1
#
_cell.length_a   1.000
_cell.length_b   1.000
_cell.length_c   1.000
_cell.angle_alpha   90.00
_cell.angle_beta   90.00
_cell.angle_gamma   90.00
#
_symmetry.space_group_name_H-M   'P 1'
#
loop_
_entity.id
_entity.type
_entity.pdbx_description
1 polymer ?
#
loop_
_entity_poly.entity_id
_entity_poly.type
_entity_poly.pdbx_seq_one_letter_code
_entity_poly.pdbx_strand_id
1 'polypeptide(L)'
;MPSSVGHGLMGLSVAWFVASVRSAGARSQSRSQQWALALVCVALAVLPDVDLMFGVHRGPTHSLGAVLLVSLAAAGYAWWRRLPVLLVAVSCGLAYASHLVLDWLGKDSRTPRGIMLCWPWSSEYYTSGADLFLEISRRYWLPDEVIWGNLRSIGWELVLLLPLLALAWMLRLRAMNGGR
;
A
#
# COMPACT_ATOMS: atom_id res chain seq x y z
N MET A 1 -0.92 13.35 -4.45
CA MET A 1 -0.80 11.95 -4.03
C MET A 1 0.00 11.87 -2.74
N PRO A 2 -0.35 10.94 -1.85
CA PRO A 2 0.40 10.64 -0.63
C PRO A 2 1.87 10.30 -0.90
N SER A 3 2.67 10.31 0.16
CA SER A 3 4.06 9.92 0.11
C SER A 3 4.25 8.41 0.18
N SER A 4 5.42 7.95 -0.26
CA SER A 4 5.85 6.56 -0.09
C SER A 4 5.95 6.16 1.39
N VAL A 5 6.06 7.11 2.33
CA VAL A 5 5.96 6.82 3.79
C VAL A 5 4.54 6.35 4.12
N GLY A 6 3.51 7.09 3.70
CA GLY A 6 2.12 6.70 3.89
C GLY A 6 1.79 5.34 3.26
N HIS A 7 2.22 5.11 2.03
CA HIS A 7 2.05 3.81 1.37
C HIS A 7 2.74 2.68 2.12
N GLY A 8 3.97 2.89 2.58
CA GLY A 8 4.70 1.91 3.39
C GLY A 8 3.99 1.58 4.71
N LEU A 9 3.47 2.59 5.42
CA LEU A 9 2.70 2.39 6.66
C LEU A 9 1.44 1.57 6.42
N MET A 10 0.75 1.79 5.31
CA MET A 10 -0.43 1.02 4.96
C MET A 10 -0.09 -0.43 4.57
N GLY A 11 0.99 -0.64 3.79
CA GLY A 11 1.51 -1.98 3.50
C GLY A 11 1.88 -2.75 4.79
N LEU A 12 2.51 -2.08 5.75
CA LEU A 12 2.81 -2.66 7.06
C LEU A 12 1.53 -3.02 7.85
N SER A 13 0.53 -2.13 7.82
CA SER A 13 -0.77 -2.34 8.45
C SER A 13 -1.47 -3.58 7.88
N VAL A 14 -1.46 -3.75 6.56
CA VAL A 14 -2.00 -4.94 5.88
C VAL A 14 -1.29 -6.20 6.37
N ALA A 15 0.04 -6.21 6.41
CA ALA A 15 0.79 -7.39 6.84
C ALA A 15 0.48 -7.81 8.29
N TRP A 16 0.37 -6.86 9.21
CA TRP A 16 0.04 -7.15 10.61
C TRP A 16 -1.41 -7.56 10.80
N PHE A 17 -2.33 -6.96 10.05
CA PHE A 17 -3.73 -7.39 10.05
C PHE A 17 -3.85 -8.85 9.57
N VAL A 18 -3.22 -9.20 8.44
CA VAL A 18 -3.20 -10.58 7.93
C VAL A 18 -2.56 -11.54 8.94
N ALA A 19 -1.46 -11.15 9.58
CA ALA A 19 -0.82 -11.95 10.61
C ALA A 19 -1.76 -12.22 11.79
N SER A 20 -2.58 -11.24 12.20
CA SER A 20 -3.56 -11.40 13.28
C SER A 20 -4.64 -12.45 12.95
N VAL A 21 -5.18 -12.41 11.73
CA VAL A 21 -6.21 -13.37 11.26
C VAL A 21 -5.63 -14.78 11.21
N ARG A 22 -4.37 -14.92 10.80
CA ARG A 22 -3.70 -16.22 10.74
C ARG A 22 -3.39 -16.83 12.10
N SER A 23 -2.93 -16.01 13.04
CA SER A 23 -2.58 -16.48 14.39
C SER A 23 -3.80 -17.01 15.13
N ALA A 24 -5.00 -16.51 14.84
CA ALA A 24 -6.25 -17.07 15.35
C ALA A 24 -6.59 -18.48 14.78
N GLY A 25 -6.03 -18.86 13.63
CA GLY A 25 -6.37 -20.08 12.88
C GLY A 25 -5.42 -21.28 13.10
N ALA A 26 -4.73 -21.39 14.25
CA ALA A 26 -3.93 -22.55 14.68
C ALA A 26 -2.54 -22.79 14.04
N ARG A 27 -2.05 -21.96 13.10
CA ARG A 27 -0.64 -22.02 12.60
C ARG A 27 0.15 -20.77 12.94
N SER A 28 0.86 -20.81 14.06
CA SER A 28 1.82 -19.77 14.46
C SER A 28 2.97 -19.66 13.45
N GLN A 29 3.09 -18.51 12.78
CA GLN A 29 4.25 -18.21 11.94
C GLN A 29 5.44 -17.80 12.82
N SER A 30 6.65 -18.16 12.39
CA SER A 30 7.86 -17.67 13.06
C SER A 30 7.94 -16.14 12.95
N ARG A 31 8.60 -15.50 13.93
CA ARG A 31 8.81 -14.04 13.92
C ARG A 31 9.49 -13.57 12.61
N SER A 32 10.42 -14.37 12.09
CA SER A 32 11.12 -14.08 10.82
C SER A 32 10.15 -14.07 9.63
N GLN A 33 9.24 -15.04 9.53
CA GLN A 33 8.24 -15.10 8.47
C GLN A 33 7.28 -13.91 8.51
N GLN A 34 6.89 -13.47 9.71
CA GLN A 34 6.02 -12.30 9.88
C GLN A 34 6.70 -11.01 9.39
N TRP A 35 7.98 -10.84 9.71
CA TRP A 35 8.75 -9.69 9.23
C TRP A 35 9.04 -9.75 7.72
N ALA A 36 9.30 -10.94 7.18
CA ALA A 36 9.45 -11.11 5.74
C ALA A 36 8.17 -10.70 4.99
N LEU A 37 7.00 -11.13 5.47
CA LEU A 37 5.72 -10.68 4.91
C LEU A 37 5.53 -9.17 5.02
N ALA A 38 5.85 -8.58 6.18
CA ALA A 38 5.78 -7.14 6.38
C ALA A 38 6.64 -6.36 5.37
N LEU A 39 7.90 -6.77 5.17
CA LEU A 39 8.79 -6.15 4.20
C LEU A 39 8.27 -6.28 2.77
N VAL A 40 7.73 -7.45 2.41
CA VAL A 40 7.13 -7.67 1.07
C VAL A 40 5.90 -6.77 0.89
N CYS A 41 5.00 -6.67 1.86
CA CYS A 41 3.82 -5.81 1.76
C CYS A 41 4.19 -4.32 1.71
N VAL A 42 5.18 -3.87 2.49
CA VAL A 42 5.71 -2.49 2.40
C VAL A 42 6.27 -2.23 1.01
N ALA A 43 7.11 -3.14 0.50
CA ALA A 43 7.70 -3.00 -0.83
C ALA A 43 6.62 -2.94 -1.92
N LEU A 44 5.61 -3.82 -1.87
CA LEU A 44 4.50 -3.82 -2.84
C LEU A 44 3.61 -2.59 -2.75
N ALA A 45 3.40 -2.03 -1.56
CA ALA A 45 2.62 -0.82 -1.40
C ALA A 45 3.35 0.42 -1.95
N VAL A 46 4.69 0.43 -1.98
CA VAL A 46 5.49 1.52 -2.56
C VAL A 46 5.81 1.27 -4.03
N LEU A 47 5.75 0.02 -4.50
CA LEU A 47 6.16 -0.38 -5.85
C LEU A 47 5.54 0.44 -7.00
N PRO A 48 4.25 0.82 -6.98
CA PRO A 48 3.66 1.58 -8.09
C PRO A 48 4.41 2.90 -8.36
N ASP A 49 4.85 3.61 -7.31
CA ASP A 49 5.61 4.87 -7.41
C ASP A 49 6.95 4.73 -8.14
N VAL A 50 7.50 3.52 -8.31
CA VAL A 50 8.74 3.33 -9.09
C VAL A 50 8.55 3.81 -10.54
N ASP A 51 7.31 3.86 -11.02
CA ASP A 51 6.94 4.41 -12.32
C ASP A 51 7.28 5.91 -12.52
N LEU A 52 7.50 6.64 -11.42
CA LEU A 52 8.00 8.02 -11.43
C LEU A 52 9.35 8.13 -12.11
N MET A 53 10.20 7.11 -11.97
CA MET A 53 11.53 7.08 -12.60
C MET A 53 11.43 6.99 -14.14
N PHE A 54 10.28 6.55 -14.65
CA PHE A 54 10.01 6.37 -16.07
C PHE A 54 9.04 7.42 -16.63
N GLY A 55 8.58 8.37 -15.80
CA GLY A 55 7.68 9.45 -16.22
C GLY A 55 6.26 9.01 -16.56
N VAL A 56 5.86 7.78 -16.23
CA VAL A 56 4.52 7.21 -16.52
C VAL A 56 3.60 7.15 -15.30
N HIS A 57 3.94 7.92 -14.27
CA HIS A 57 3.25 7.96 -12.98
C HIS A 57 1.75 8.20 -13.10
N ARG A 58 0.97 7.45 -12.30
CA ARG A 58 -0.52 7.40 -12.28
C ARG A 58 -1.17 6.65 -13.45
N GLY A 59 -0.34 5.96 -14.25
CA GLY A 59 -0.75 5.16 -15.39
C GLY A 59 -1.12 3.71 -15.01
N PRO A 60 -0.77 2.71 -15.85
CA PRO A 60 -1.16 1.31 -15.67
C PRO A 60 -0.81 0.67 -14.32
N THR A 61 0.26 1.10 -13.66
CA THR A 61 0.69 0.65 -12.33
C THR A 61 -0.33 1.02 -11.23
N HIS A 62 -1.12 2.06 -11.43
CA HIS A 62 -2.10 2.56 -10.45
C HIS A 62 -3.51 2.08 -10.80
N SER A 63 -3.64 0.80 -11.15
CA SER A 63 -4.86 0.21 -11.68
C SER A 63 -5.26 -1.12 -11.04
N LEU A 64 -6.55 -1.44 -11.10
CA LEU A 64 -7.06 -2.74 -10.69
C LEU A 64 -6.47 -3.89 -11.53
N GLY A 65 -6.14 -3.63 -12.79
CA GLY A 65 -5.38 -4.56 -13.63
C GLY A 65 -4.01 -4.89 -13.04
N ALA A 66 -3.26 -3.89 -12.56
CA ALA A 66 -1.97 -4.11 -11.89
C ALA A 66 -2.12 -4.88 -10.57
N VAL A 67 -3.14 -4.56 -9.76
CA VAL A 67 -3.47 -5.32 -8.54
C VAL A 67 -3.70 -6.80 -8.87
N LEU A 68 -4.48 -7.09 -9.93
CA LEU A 68 -4.75 -8.45 -10.37
C LEU A 68 -3.46 -9.16 -10.80
N LEU A 69 -2.63 -8.51 -11.62
CA LEU A 69 -1.35 -9.08 -12.07
C LEU A 69 -0.42 -9.40 -10.89
N VAL A 70 -0.30 -8.50 -9.92
CA VAL A 70 0.52 -8.72 -8.71
C VAL A 70 -0.05 -9.87 -7.88
N SER A 71 -1.37 -9.94 -7.72
CA SER A 71 -2.04 -11.02 -6.98
C SER A 71 -1.84 -12.39 -7.65
N LEU A 72 -1.95 -12.45 -8.98
CA LEU A 72 -1.73 -13.67 -9.75
C LEU A 72 -0.26 -14.10 -9.74
N ALA A 73 0.69 -13.17 -9.87
CA ALA A 73 2.12 -13.44 -9.75
C ALA A 73 2.47 -13.99 -8.36
N ALA A 74 1.93 -13.37 -7.31
CA ALA A 74 2.09 -13.83 -5.93
C ALA A 74 1.47 -15.22 -5.73
N ALA A 75 0.30 -15.50 -6.33
CA ALA A 75 -0.32 -16.82 -6.31
C ALA A 75 0.55 -17.89 -7.00
N GLY A 76 1.06 -17.60 -8.21
CA GLY A 76 1.93 -18.49 -8.97
C GLY A 76 3.24 -18.79 -8.24
N TYR A 77 3.86 -17.75 -7.67
CA TYR A 77 5.05 -17.91 -6.82
C TYR A 77 4.75 -18.79 -5.59
N ALA A 78 3.65 -18.51 -4.90
CA ALA A 78 3.26 -19.28 -3.72
C ALA A 78 2.99 -20.75 -4.06
N TRP A 79 2.34 -21.02 -5.19
CA TRP A 79 2.09 -22.38 -5.68
C TRP A 79 3.41 -23.11 -5.97
N TRP A 80 4.32 -22.49 -6.71
CA TRP A 80 5.63 -23.05 -7.04
C TRP A 80 6.46 -23.36 -5.77
N ARG A 81 6.38 -22.49 -4.76
CA ARG A 81 7.10 -22.63 -3.49
C ARG A 81 6.35 -23.44 -2.43
N ARG A 82 5.18 -24.00 -2.76
CA ARG A 82 4.28 -24.73 -1.83
C ARG A 82 3.93 -23.93 -0.56
N LEU A 83 3.77 -22.63 -0.73
CA LEU A 83 3.25 -21.69 0.28
C LEU A 83 1.71 -21.64 0.23
N PRO A 84 1.04 -21.13 1.27
CA PRO A 84 -0.42 -20.95 1.25
C PRO A 84 -0.84 -19.93 0.19
N VAL A 85 -1.23 -20.42 -0.99
CA VAL A 85 -1.50 -19.61 -2.21
C VAL A 85 -2.45 -18.46 -1.95
N LEU A 86 -3.66 -18.75 -1.44
CA LEU A 86 -4.68 -17.73 -1.22
C LEU A 86 -4.20 -16.63 -0.27
N LEU A 87 -3.51 -17.01 0.81
CA LEU A 87 -2.97 -16.05 1.75
C LEU A 87 -1.96 -15.11 1.10
N VAL A 88 -0.96 -15.67 0.41
CA VAL A 88 0.12 -14.87 -0.19
C VAL A 88 -0.46 -13.95 -1.27
N ALA A 89 -1.34 -14.48 -2.12
CA ALA A 89 -2.01 -13.71 -3.16
C ALA A 89 -2.84 -12.55 -2.58
N VAL A 90 -3.69 -12.82 -1.58
CA VAL A 90 -4.53 -11.79 -0.93
C VAL A 90 -3.68 -10.78 -0.17
N SER A 91 -2.62 -11.19 0.52
CA SER A 91 -1.75 -10.27 1.26
C SER A 91 -1.04 -9.29 0.33
N CYS A 92 -0.47 -9.82 -0.76
CA CYS A 92 0.20 -9.01 -1.78
C CYS A 92 -0.78 -8.12 -2.53
N GLY A 93 -1.95 -8.64 -2.88
CA GLY A 93 -3.02 -7.90 -3.56
C GLY A 93 -3.55 -6.76 -2.70
N LEU A 94 -3.86 -7.00 -1.42
CA LEU A 94 -4.30 -5.97 -0.49
C LEU A 94 -3.22 -4.91 -0.26
N ALA A 95 -1.95 -5.31 -0.13
CA ALA A 95 -0.85 -4.37 0.03
C ALA A 95 -0.72 -3.43 -1.20
N TYR A 96 -0.75 -4.00 -2.40
CA TYR A 96 -0.70 -3.21 -3.64
C TYR A 96 -1.96 -2.35 -3.82
N ALA A 97 -3.16 -2.91 -3.60
CA ALA A 97 -4.41 -2.18 -3.71
C ALA A 97 -4.50 -1.01 -2.71
N SER A 98 -3.86 -1.14 -1.54
CA SER A 98 -3.82 -0.05 -0.57
C SER A 98 -3.13 1.21 -1.12
N HIS A 99 -2.16 1.06 -2.02
CA HIS A 99 -1.55 2.19 -2.73
C HIS A 99 -2.62 2.97 -3.52
N LEU A 100 -3.38 2.26 -4.37
CA LEU A 100 -4.42 2.85 -5.20
C LEU A 100 -5.49 3.55 -4.37
N VAL A 101 -5.88 2.96 -3.23
CA VAL A 101 -6.87 3.57 -2.34
C VAL A 101 -6.35 4.91 -1.79
N LEU A 102 -5.11 4.95 -1.30
CA LEU A 102 -4.54 6.19 -0.77
C LEU A 102 -4.39 7.25 -1.86
N ASP A 103 -3.98 6.84 -3.07
CA ASP A 103 -3.84 7.72 -4.22
C ASP A 103 -5.15 8.28 -4.73
N TRP A 104 -6.18 7.44 -4.81
CA TRP A 104 -7.52 7.84 -5.21
C TRP A 104 -8.13 8.83 -4.21
N LEU A 105 -7.83 8.67 -2.91
CA LEU A 105 -8.20 9.59 -1.83
C LEU A 105 -7.28 10.80 -1.71
N GLY A 106 -6.18 10.85 -2.47
CA GLY A 106 -5.20 11.91 -2.41
C GLY A 106 -5.55 13.07 -3.31
N LYS A 107 -5.22 14.28 -2.84
CA LYS A 107 -5.27 15.48 -3.66
C LYS A 107 -4.29 15.34 -4.82
N ASP A 108 -4.77 15.67 -6.01
CA ASP A 108 -3.98 15.65 -7.24
C ASP A 108 -4.21 16.94 -8.05
N SER A 109 -3.20 17.79 -8.10
CA SER A 109 -3.26 19.06 -8.83
C SER A 109 -2.76 18.98 -10.27
N ARG A 110 -2.14 17.86 -10.69
CA ARG A 110 -1.54 17.72 -12.03
C ARG A 110 -2.52 17.08 -13.00
N THR A 111 -2.67 17.68 -14.19
CA THR A 111 -3.51 17.11 -15.27
C THR A 111 -2.78 16.00 -16.05
N PRO A 112 -3.47 14.91 -16.47
CA PRO A 112 -4.83 14.52 -16.06
C PRO A 112 -4.85 14.15 -14.56
N ARG A 113 -5.94 14.52 -13.85
CA ARG A 113 -6.07 14.32 -12.40
C ARG A 113 -6.56 12.92 -12.09
N GLY A 114 -6.00 12.30 -11.06
CA GLY A 114 -6.42 11.00 -10.55
C GLY A 114 -5.51 9.85 -11.02
N ILE A 115 -6.06 8.64 -11.03
CA ILE A 115 -5.35 7.41 -11.42
C ILE A 115 -6.12 6.63 -12.48
N MET A 116 -5.40 5.86 -13.31
CA MET A 116 -5.96 4.91 -14.28
C MET A 116 -6.57 3.66 -13.62
N LEU A 117 -7.56 3.85 -12.74
CA LEU A 117 -8.12 2.80 -11.89
C LEU A 117 -8.62 1.58 -12.68
N CYS A 118 -9.23 1.82 -13.85
CA CYS A 118 -9.89 0.80 -14.67
C CYS A 118 -9.04 0.20 -15.80
N TRP A 119 -7.72 0.46 -15.84
CA TRP A 119 -6.84 -0.25 -16.78
C TRP A 119 -6.83 -1.76 -16.47
N PRO A 120 -6.80 -2.67 -17.47
CA PRO A 120 -6.59 -2.44 -18.91
C PRO A 120 -7.82 -2.12 -19.76
N TRP A 121 -9.01 -2.06 -19.17
CA TRP A 121 -10.25 -1.84 -19.94
C TRP A 121 -10.47 -0.38 -20.33
N SER A 122 -9.99 0.55 -19.52
CA SER A 122 -10.06 2.00 -19.79
C SER A 122 -8.73 2.69 -19.46
N SER A 123 -8.41 3.73 -20.23
CA SER A 123 -7.29 4.64 -19.99
C SER A 123 -7.72 5.96 -19.34
N GLU A 124 -8.96 6.06 -18.89
CA GLU A 124 -9.48 7.23 -18.17
C GLU A 124 -8.89 7.34 -16.76
N TYR A 125 -8.82 8.57 -16.26
CA TYR A 125 -8.33 8.91 -14.93
C TYR A 125 -9.50 9.19 -13.98
N TYR A 126 -9.47 8.55 -12.81
CA TYR A 126 -10.52 8.62 -11.81
C TYR A 126 -10.01 9.30 -10.53
N THR A 127 -10.82 10.20 -9.98
CA THR A 127 -10.57 10.87 -8.70
C THR A 127 -11.70 10.54 -7.72
N SER A 128 -11.42 10.55 -6.42
CA SER A 128 -12.48 10.43 -5.40
C SER A 128 -13.17 11.75 -5.11
N GLY A 129 -12.45 12.87 -5.28
CA GLY A 129 -12.87 14.20 -4.85
C GLY A 129 -12.81 14.43 -3.33
N ALA A 130 -12.37 13.43 -2.55
CA ALA A 130 -12.31 13.53 -1.09
C ALA A 130 -11.09 14.30 -0.57
N ASP A 131 -9.98 14.28 -1.32
CA ASP A 131 -8.72 14.98 -1.04
C ASP A 131 -8.22 14.80 0.42
N LEU A 132 -8.38 13.59 0.97
CA LEU A 132 -7.99 13.25 2.35
C LEU A 132 -6.49 13.30 2.56
N PHE A 133 -5.70 12.89 1.56
CA PHE A 133 -4.24 12.95 1.62
C PHE A 133 -3.73 14.18 0.88
N LEU A 134 -2.81 14.90 1.51
CA LEU A 134 -2.18 16.07 0.92
C LEU A 134 -1.19 15.66 -0.16
N GLU A 135 -0.91 16.56 -1.10
CA GLU A 135 0.02 16.30 -2.19
C GLU A 135 1.47 16.46 -1.73
N ILE A 136 2.34 15.57 -2.22
CA ILE A 136 3.79 15.70 -2.12
C ILE A 136 4.31 16.54 -3.29
N SER A 137 4.93 17.67 -2.96
CA SER A 137 5.61 18.51 -3.94
C SER A 137 6.90 17.86 -4.42
N ARG A 138 7.04 17.82 -5.74
CA ARG A 138 8.23 17.37 -6.47
C ARG A 138 8.92 18.54 -7.19
N ARG A 139 8.53 19.78 -6.86
CA ARG A 139 9.08 21.00 -7.47
C ARG A 139 10.36 21.39 -6.77
N TYR A 140 11.43 20.61 -7.00
CA TYR A 140 12.73 20.75 -6.31
C TYR A 140 13.36 22.15 -6.39
N TRP A 141 12.92 22.98 -7.34
CA TRP A 141 13.31 24.38 -7.48
C TRP A 141 12.58 25.35 -6.53
N LEU A 142 11.65 24.87 -5.69
CA LEU A 142 10.95 25.63 -4.66
C LEU A 142 11.21 25.00 -3.27
N PRO A 143 12.34 25.34 -2.61
CA PRO A 143 12.78 24.66 -1.39
C PRO A 143 11.76 24.70 -0.25
N ASP A 144 11.11 25.84 -0.02
CA ASP A 144 10.13 25.98 1.06
C ASP A 144 8.92 25.08 0.84
N GLU A 145 8.44 24.97 -0.41
CA GLU A 145 7.32 24.10 -0.75
C GLU A 145 7.69 22.62 -0.58
N VAL A 146 8.88 22.23 -1.03
CA VAL A 146 9.34 20.83 -0.94
C VAL A 146 9.61 20.44 0.51
N ILE A 147 10.25 21.30 1.31
CA ILE A 147 10.59 20.96 2.68
C ILE A 147 9.34 21.05 3.55
N TRP A 148 8.76 22.24 3.68
CA TRP A 148 7.67 22.47 4.63
C TRP A 148 6.34 21.87 4.15
N GLY A 149 6.08 21.90 2.84
CA GLY A 149 4.90 21.26 2.26
C GLY A 149 4.93 19.75 2.44
N ASN A 150 6.05 19.09 2.13
CA ASN A 150 6.13 17.63 2.29
C ASN A 150 6.17 17.20 3.76
N LEU A 151 6.85 17.96 4.63
CA LEU A 151 6.80 17.70 6.08
C LEU A 151 5.37 17.78 6.62
N ARG A 152 4.58 18.77 6.16
CA ARG A 152 3.17 18.88 6.52
C ARG A 152 2.36 17.70 5.97
N SER A 153 2.56 17.33 4.70
CA SER A 153 1.87 16.19 4.08
C SER A 153 2.18 14.87 4.79
N ILE A 154 3.45 14.59 5.07
CA ILE A 154 3.88 13.40 5.82
C ILE A 154 3.34 13.43 7.25
N GLY A 155 3.39 14.58 7.93
CA GLY A 155 2.82 14.74 9.27
C GLY A 155 1.33 14.41 9.30
N TRP A 156 0.59 14.84 8.29
CA TRP A 156 -0.83 14.52 8.13
C TRP A 156 -1.08 13.04 7.84
N GLU A 157 -0.28 12.42 6.96
CA GLU A 157 -0.32 10.98 6.71
C GLU A 157 -0.10 10.17 8.00
N LEU A 158 0.84 10.58 8.85
CA LEU A 158 1.09 9.93 10.13
C LEU A 158 -0.15 10.01 11.04
N VAL A 159 -0.80 11.17 11.12
CA VAL A 159 -2.03 11.34 11.91
C VAL A 159 -3.13 10.38 11.46
N LEU A 160 -3.30 10.20 10.14
CA LEU A 160 -4.34 9.34 9.59
C LEU A 160 -3.99 7.84 9.69
N LEU A 161 -2.74 7.47 9.46
CA LEU A 161 -2.34 6.07 9.26
C LEU A 161 -1.77 5.40 10.51
N LEU A 162 -1.17 6.14 11.45
CA LEU A 162 -0.67 5.55 12.69
C LEU A 162 -1.77 4.89 13.54
N PRO A 163 -3.00 5.42 13.66
CA PRO A 163 -4.08 4.72 14.37
C PRO A 163 -4.43 3.37 13.74
N LEU A 164 -4.46 3.30 12.40
CA LEU A 164 -4.72 2.05 11.67
C LEU A 164 -3.60 1.03 11.89
N LEU A 165 -2.34 1.50 11.82
CA LEU A 165 -1.17 0.69 12.09
C LEU A 165 -1.15 0.16 13.54
N ALA A 166 -1.45 1.02 14.51
CA ALA A 166 -1.53 0.67 15.91
C ALA A 166 -2.63 -0.38 16.16
N LEU A 167 -3.80 -0.23 15.52
CA LEU A 167 -4.87 -1.22 15.61
C LEU A 167 -4.42 -2.57 15.03
N ALA A 168 -3.83 -2.58 13.83
CA ALA A 168 -3.33 -3.82 13.20
C ALA A 168 -2.26 -4.50 14.07
N TRP A 169 -1.36 -3.72 14.68
CA TRP A 169 -0.38 -4.20 15.64
C TRP A 169 -1.02 -4.81 16.90
N MET A 170 -1.99 -4.12 17.50
CA MET A 170 -2.69 -4.59 18.70
C MET A 170 -3.44 -5.90 18.43
N LEU A 171 -4.13 -6.00 17.29
CA LEU A 171 -4.81 -7.22 16.86
C LEU A 171 -3.82 -8.37 16.70
N ARG A 172 -2.66 -8.11 16.10
CA ARG A 172 -1.58 -9.10 15.99
C ARG A 172 -1.10 -9.58 17.35
N LEU A 173 -0.82 -8.67 18.28
CA LEU A 173 -0.37 -9.04 19.64
C LEU A 173 -1.42 -9.88 20.38
N ARG A 174 -2.70 -9.50 20.29
CA ARG A 174 -3.80 -10.27 20.89
C ARG A 174 -3.89 -11.68 20.31
N ALA A 175 -3.80 -11.83 18.99
CA ALA A 175 -3.85 -13.13 18.33
C ALA A 175 -2.64 -14.02 18.68
N MET A 176 -1.48 -13.43 18.96
CA MET A 176 -0.30 -14.16 19.42
C MET A 176 -0.43 -14.63 20.88
N ASN A 177 -1.12 -13.85 21.73
CA ASN A 177 -1.29 -14.15 23.15
C ASN A 177 -2.46 -15.10 23.42
N GLY A 178 -3.56 -15.02 22.66
CA GLY A 178 -4.75 -15.87 22.82
C GLY A 178 -4.66 -17.26 22.20
N GLY A 179 -3.55 -17.58 21.51
CA GLY A 179 -3.26 -18.91 20.98
C GLY A 179 -2.31 -19.75 21.85
N ARG A 180 -2.05 -19.32 23.09
CA ARG A 180 -1.37 -20.09 24.14
C ARG A 180 -2.40 -20.62 25.13
#